data_AF-A0A8J4YF37-F1
#
_entry.id   AF-A0A8J4YF37-F1
#
_cell.length_a   1.000
_cell.length_b   1.000
_cell.length_c   1.000
_cell.angle_alpha   90.00
_cell.angle_beta   90.00
_cell.angle_gamma   90.00
#
_symmetry.space_group_name_H-M   'P 1'
#
loop_
_entity.id
_entity.type
_entity.pdbx_description
1 polymer ?
#
loop_
_entity_poly.entity_id
_entity_poly.type
_entity_poly.pdbx_seq_one_letter_code
_entity_poly.pdbx_strand_id
1 'polypeptide(L)'
;MGPGRVRGVLRGLGFPEEVTSFVRNHVAAKRYLVTTDPKYYEGLSEASRGTLVHQGGPMSEEEAVSFKTNPNFQAALRMRHWDESAKDPEAQTPALKDYEDLCLSYLKEATKK
;
A
#
# COMPACT_ATOMS: atom_id res chain seq x y z
N MET A 1 8.28 -14.30 27.94
CA MET A 1 7.41 -14.66 26.80
C MET A 1 7.14 -13.39 26.00
N GLY A 2 7.73 -13.24 24.82
CA GLY A 2 7.48 -12.06 23.98
C GLY A 2 6.12 -12.16 23.26
N PRO A 3 5.44 -11.04 22.96
CA PRO A 3 4.19 -11.06 22.22
C PRO A 3 4.44 -11.76 20.88
N GLY A 4 3.72 -12.85 20.63
CA GLY A 4 3.79 -13.61 19.38
C GLY A 4 3.50 -12.68 18.21
N ARG A 5 4.54 -12.32 17.45
CA ARG A 5 4.44 -11.44 16.30
C ARG A 5 3.53 -12.15 15.28
N VAL A 6 2.29 -11.71 15.13
CA VAL A 6 1.37 -12.23 14.11
C VAL A 6 2.10 -12.11 12.77
N ARG A 7 2.45 -13.26 12.16
CA ARG A 7 3.02 -13.26 10.81
C ARG A 7 1.88 -12.81 9.89
N GLY A 8 2.02 -11.61 9.31
CA GLY A 8 1.06 -11.12 8.31
C GLY A 8 0.96 -12.12 7.16
N VAL A 9 -0.25 -12.31 6.63
CA VAL A 9 -0.59 -13.39 5.68
C VAL A 9 0.43 -13.51 4.54
N LEU A 10 0.73 -12.41 3.85
CA LEU A 10 1.68 -12.41 2.73
C LEU A 10 3.10 -12.83 3.14
N ARG A 11 3.58 -12.37 4.30
CA ARG A 11 4.89 -12.80 4.82
C ARG A 11 4.87 -14.27 5.20
N GLY A 12 3.76 -14.77 5.75
CA GLY A 12 3.56 -16.19 6.03
C GLY A 12 3.61 -17.08 4.79
N LEU A 13 3.18 -16.54 3.65
CA LEU A 13 3.21 -17.20 2.33
C LEU A 13 4.57 -17.09 1.61
N GLY A 14 5.55 -16.36 2.17
CA GLY A 14 6.89 -16.24 1.60
C GLY A 14 7.14 -14.99 0.75
N PHE A 15 6.19 -14.04 0.70
CA PHE A 15 6.46 -12.76 0.04
C PHE A 15 7.48 -11.94 0.84
N PRO A 16 8.43 -11.27 0.17
CA PRO A 16 9.48 -10.51 0.84
C PRO A 16 8.97 -9.16 1.34
N GLU A 17 9.81 -8.49 2.13
CA GLU A 17 9.40 -7.27 2.82
C GLU A 17 9.02 -6.15 1.85
N GLU A 18 9.71 -6.06 0.73
CA GLU A 18 9.47 -5.08 -0.31
C GLU A 18 8.02 -5.15 -0.79
N VAL A 19 7.51 -6.35 -1.07
CA VAL A 19 6.11 -6.57 -1.50
C VAL A 19 5.14 -6.29 -0.35
N THR A 20 5.40 -6.86 0.83
CA THR A 20 4.45 -6.70 1.96
C THR A 20 4.40 -5.27 2.50
N SER A 21 5.48 -4.50 2.31
CA SER A 21 5.56 -3.10 2.71
C SER A 21 4.56 -2.22 1.98
N PHE A 22 4.20 -2.54 0.74
CA PHE A 22 3.22 -1.76 -0.02
C PHE A 22 1.83 -1.86 0.62
N VAL A 23 1.42 -3.07 0.97
CA VAL A 23 0.16 -3.30 1.68
C VAL A 23 0.19 -2.65 3.06
N ARG A 24 1.33 -2.68 3.76
CA ARG A 24 1.44 -2.04 5.08
C ARG A 24 1.37 -0.51 5.01
N ASN A 25 1.96 0.09 3.99
CA ASN A 25 2.17 1.53 3.92
C ASN A 25 1.10 2.29 3.12
N HIS A 26 0.11 1.63 2.50
CA HIS A 26 -0.88 2.31 1.67
C HIS A 26 -1.70 3.37 2.42
N VAL A 27 -2.04 3.14 3.70
CA VAL A 27 -2.72 4.16 4.54
C VAL A 27 -1.79 5.32 4.84
N ALA A 28 -0.54 5.04 5.25
CA ALA A 28 0.45 6.09 5.52
C ALA A 28 0.72 6.94 4.28
N ALA A 29 0.82 6.32 3.10
CA ALA A 29 0.95 7.01 1.82
C ALA A 29 -0.24 7.92 1.53
N LYS A 30 -1.49 7.48 1.81
CA LYS A 30 -2.67 8.33 1.69
C LYS A 30 -2.56 9.57 2.57
N ARG A 31 -2.31 9.37 3.87
CA ARG A 31 -2.21 10.46 4.84
C ARG A 31 -1.10 11.44 4.46
N TYR A 32 0.05 10.92 4.03
CA TYR A 32 1.18 11.72 3.55
C TYR A 32 0.80 12.58 2.34
N LEU A 33 0.22 11.98 1.29
CA LEU A 33 -0.15 12.70 0.07
C LEU A 33 -1.16 13.81 0.35
N VAL A 34 -2.16 13.55 1.21
CA VAL A 34 -3.11 14.58 1.65
C VAL A 34 -2.40 15.72 2.39
N THR A 35 -1.40 15.44 3.22
CA THR A 35 -0.62 16.49 3.90
C THR A 35 0.21 17.31 2.94
N THR A 36 0.87 16.68 1.96
CA THR A 36 1.87 17.36 1.13
C THR A 36 1.34 17.90 -0.20
N ASP A 37 0.18 17.43 -0.65
CA ASP A 37 -0.47 17.86 -1.88
C ASP A 37 -1.96 18.13 -1.61
N PRO A 38 -2.37 19.40 -1.41
CA PRO A 38 -3.76 19.76 -1.19
C PRO A 38 -4.70 19.29 -2.31
N LYS A 39 -4.22 19.21 -3.56
CA LYS A 39 -5.03 18.73 -4.69
C LYS A 39 -5.28 17.22 -4.63
N TYR A 40 -4.42 16.47 -3.96
CA TYR A 40 -4.61 15.03 -3.78
C TYR A 40 -5.87 14.73 -2.97
N TYR A 41 -6.19 15.56 -1.96
CA TYR A 41 -7.41 15.39 -1.17
C TYR A 41 -8.68 15.54 -2.03
N GLU A 42 -8.68 16.48 -2.98
CA GLU A 42 -9.79 16.71 -3.92
C GLU A 42 -10.01 15.51 -4.86
N GLY A 43 -8.93 14.80 -5.21
CA GLY A 43 -8.97 13.60 -6.04
C GLY A 43 -9.38 12.32 -5.30
N LEU A 44 -9.54 12.35 -3.98
CA LEU A 44 -9.98 11.17 -3.23
C LEU A 44 -11.46 10.86 -3.49
N SER A 45 -11.75 9.58 -3.74
CA SER A 45 -13.10 9.03 -3.70
C SER A 45 -13.77 9.30 -2.34
N GLU A 46 -15.10 9.30 -2.32
CA GLU A 46 -15.88 9.51 -1.09
C GLU A 46 -15.50 8.51 0.01
N ALA A 47 -15.35 7.23 -0.34
CA ALA A 47 -14.91 6.18 0.59
C ALA A 47 -13.49 6.44 1.14
N SER A 48 -12.55 6.87 0.29
CA SER A 48 -11.20 7.23 0.72
C SER A 48 -11.18 8.41 1.68
N ARG A 49 -12.03 9.43 1.45
CA ARG A 49 -12.20 10.59 2.35
C ARG A 49 -12.83 10.20 3.68
N GLY A 50 -13.90 9.40 3.65
CA GLY A 50 -14.56 8.92 4.87
C GLY A 50 -13.61 8.12 5.77
N THR A 51 -12.85 7.19 5.19
CA THR A 51 -11.89 6.38 5.95
C THR A 51 -10.67 7.17 6.44
N LEU A 52 -10.29 8.27 5.79
CA LEU A 52 -9.15 9.09 6.21
C LEU A 52 -9.31 9.62 7.64
N VAL A 53 -10.52 10.04 8.01
CA VAL A 53 -10.81 10.58 9.36
C VAL A 53 -10.50 9.55 10.43
N HIS A 54 -10.96 8.31 10.24
CA HIS A 54 -10.73 7.21 11.18
C HIS A 54 -9.30 6.67 11.17
N GLN A 55 -8.51 7.02 10.14
CA GLN A 55 -7.12 6.63 10.00
C GLN A 55 -6.14 7.66 10.57
N GLY A 56 -6.64 8.69 11.25
CA GLY A 56 -5.82 9.73 11.89
C GLY A 56 -5.62 10.99 11.03
N GLY A 57 -6.39 11.16 9.95
CA GLY A 57 -6.37 12.38 9.15
C GLY A 57 -5.04 12.61 8.39
N PRO A 58 -4.79 13.85 7.91
CA PRO A 58 -3.48 14.24 7.42
C PRO A 58 -2.38 13.97 8.47
N MET A 59 -1.18 13.66 8.01
CA MET A 59 0.01 13.56 8.85
C MET A 59 0.42 14.92 9.45
N SER A 60 1.02 14.88 10.65
CA SER A 60 1.85 15.98 11.17
C SER A 60 3.16 16.12 10.38
N GLU A 61 3.91 17.19 10.61
CA GLU A 61 5.23 17.38 9.99
C GLU A 61 6.21 16.27 10.40
N GLU A 62 6.21 15.87 11.67
CA GLU A 62 7.07 14.81 12.20
C GLU A 62 6.71 13.45 11.58
N GLU A 63 5.42 13.15 11.45
CA GLU A 63 4.95 11.93 10.79
C GLU A 63 5.38 11.90 9.31
N ALA A 64 5.27 13.03 8.61
CA ALA A 64 5.65 13.14 7.21
C ALA A 64 7.16 13.00 7.01
N VAL A 65 7.98 13.62 7.88
CA VAL A 65 9.44 13.47 7.88
C VAL A 65 9.82 12.02 8.17
N SER A 66 9.20 11.39 9.17
CA SER A 66 9.44 9.99 9.49
C SER A 66 9.08 9.06 8.33
N PHE A 67 7.93 9.27 7.69
CA PHE A 67 7.47 8.44 6.58
C PHE A 67 8.39 8.53 5.35
N LYS A 68 8.98 9.70 5.07
CA LYS A 68 9.98 9.87 4.00
C LYS A 68 11.24 9.01 4.19
N THR A 69 11.57 8.61 5.43
CA THR A 69 12.73 7.75 5.70
C THR A 69 12.52 6.29 5.30
N ASN A 70 11.29 5.89 4.95
CA ASN A 70 10.99 4.54 4.50
C ASN A 70 11.71 4.24 3.18
N PRO A 71 12.52 3.16 3.10
CA PRO A 71 13.22 2.79 1.85
C PRO A 71 12.28 2.62 0.65
N ASN A 72 11.03 2.23 0.90
CA ASN A 72 10.01 2.00 -0.12
C ASN A 72 9.05 3.20 -0.29
N PHE A 73 9.39 4.38 0.23
CA PHE A 73 8.54 5.59 0.21
C PHE A 73 7.98 5.89 -1.18
N GLN A 74 8.86 5.99 -2.19
CA GLN A 74 8.46 6.31 -3.57
C GLN A 74 7.51 5.25 -4.17
N ALA A 75 7.76 3.97 -3.87
CA ALA A 75 6.90 2.89 -4.34
C ALA A 75 5.54 2.89 -3.62
N ALA A 76 5.50 3.22 -2.33
CA ALA A 76 4.26 3.38 -1.58
C ALA A 76 3.39 4.51 -2.14
N LEU A 77 3.99 5.65 -2.54
CA LEU A 77 3.26 6.75 -3.19
C LEU A 77 2.66 6.31 -4.53
N ARG A 78 3.45 5.66 -5.39
CA ARG A 78 2.95 5.14 -6.68
C ARG A 78 1.80 4.16 -6.51
N MET A 79 1.96 3.19 -5.60
CA MET A 79 0.89 2.25 -5.26
C MET A 79 -0.37 2.95 -4.79
N ARG A 80 -0.23 4.03 -4.01
CA ARG A 80 -1.37 4.79 -3.52
C ARG A 80 -2.08 5.58 -4.62
N HIS A 81 -1.34 6.10 -5.60
CA HIS A 81 -1.96 6.70 -6.79
C HIS A 81 -2.74 5.65 -7.59
N TRP A 82 -2.19 4.45 -7.81
CA TRP A 82 -2.92 3.36 -8.48
C TRP A 82 -4.17 2.94 -7.71
N ASP A 83 -4.10 2.82 -6.37
CA ASP A 83 -5.26 2.52 -5.52
C ASP A 83 -6.40 3.54 -5.72
N GLU A 84 -6.08 4.84 -5.78
CA GLU A 84 -7.10 5.85 -5.98
C GLU A 84 -7.65 5.88 -7.42
N SER A 85 -6.81 5.60 -8.42
CA SER A 85 -7.24 5.53 -9.83
C SER A 85 -8.07 4.28 -10.16
N ALA A 86 -7.90 3.18 -9.42
CA ALA A 86 -8.56 1.90 -9.69
C ALA A 86 -10.00 1.83 -9.15
N LYS A 87 -10.87 2.74 -9.62
CA LYS A 87 -12.30 2.83 -9.22
C LYS A 87 -13.28 2.72 -10.38
N ASP A 88 -12.80 2.47 -11.60
CA ASP A 88 -13.63 2.26 -12.78
C ASP A 88 -14.10 0.79 -12.84
N PRO A 89 -15.41 0.51 -12.72
CA PRO A 89 -15.95 -0.85 -12.80
C PRO A 89 -15.88 -1.44 -14.22
N GLU A 90 -15.74 -0.62 -15.26
CA GLU A 90 -15.67 -1.06 -16.65
C GLU A 90 -14.21 -1.25 -17.14
N ALA A 91 -13.24 -1.04 -16.27
CA ALA A 91 -11.83 -1.18 -16.60
C ALA A 91 -11.49 -2.60 -17.05
N GLN A 92 -10.94 -2.72 -18.26
CA GLN A 92 -10.43 -3.99 -18.77
C GLN A 92 -9.12 -4.34 -18.04
N THR A 93 -9.12 -5.47 -17.33
CA THR A 93 -7.96 -5.96 -16.59
C THR A 93 -7.70 -7.44 -16.94
N PRO A 94 -6.44 -7.92 -16.84
CA PRO A 94 -6.12 -9.34 -16.87
C PRO A 94 -6.99 -10.16 -15.91
N ALA A 95 -7.14 -11.45 -16.18
CA ALA A 95 -7.92 -12.31 -15.31
C ALA A 95 -7.20 -12.48 -13.96
N LEU A 96 -7.97 -12.72 -12.89
CA LEU A 96 -7.39 -12.99 -11.56
C LEU A 96 -6.35 -14.13 -11.61
N LYS A 97 -6.59 -15.13 -12.46
CA LYS A 97 -5.69 -16.27 -12.68
C LYS A 97 -4.29 -15.84 -13.15
N ASP A 98 -4.20 -14.81 -13.99
CA ASP A 98 -2.92 -14.31 -14.50
C ASP A 98 -2.07 -13.74 -13.36
N TYR A 99 -2.70 -13.02 -12.42
CA TYR A 99 -2.04 -12.50 -11.22
C TYR A 99 -1.68 -13.60 -10.22
N GLU A 100 -2.52 -14.64 -10.09
CA GLU A 100 -2.21 -15.81 -9.28
C GLU A 100 -0.97 -16.54 -9.83
N ASP A 101 -0.90 -16.76 -11.14
CA ASP A 101 0.26 -17.40 -11.78
C ASP A 101 1.53 -16.56 -11.63
N LEU A 102 1.42 -15.24 -11.74
CA LEU A 102 2.53 -14.32 -11.45
C LEU A 102 3.00 -14.44 -10.00
N CYS A 103 2.08 -14.51 -9.04
CA CYS A 103 2.42 -14.69 -7.63
C CYS A 103 3.14 -16.03 -7.40
N LEU A 104 2.62 -17.11 -7.99
CA LEU A 104 3.18 -18.45 -7.85
C LEU A 104 4.55 -18.57 -8.51
N SER A 105 4.76 -17.98 -9.68
CA SER A 105 6.06 -17.96 -10.36
C SER A 105 7.09 -17.20 -9.54
N TYR A 106 6.71 -16.00 -9.06
CA TYR A 106 7.55 -15.17 -8.20
C TYR A 106 7.97 -15.91 -6.91
N LEU A 107 7.01 -16.53 -6.21
CA LEU A 107 7.30 -17.27 -4.98
C LEU A 107 8.23 -18.47 -5.24
N LYS A 108 8.03 -19.21 -6.34
CA LYS A 108 8.93 -20.31 -6.73
C LYS A 108 10.36 -19.80 -6.96
N GLU A 109 10.52 -18.66 -7.62
CA GLU A 109 11.85 -18.07 -7.85
C GLU A 109 12.48 -17.54 -6.57
N ALA A 110 11.70 -16.87 -5.72
CA ALA A 110 12.16 -16.36 -4.43
C ALA A 110 12.66 -17.46 -3.49
N THR A 111 12.08 -18.66 -3.56
CA THR A 111 12.50 -19.84 -2.76
C THR A 111 13.73 -20.58 -3.28
N LYS A 112 14.20 -20.28 -4.51
CA LYS A 112 15.41 -20.92 -5.10
C LYS A 112 16.72 -20.23 -4.74
N LYS A 113 16.66 -19.05 -4.09
CA LYS A 113 17.81 -18.32 -3.56
C LYS A 113 18.01 -18.66 -2.10
#